data_AF-A0A818ZSZ8-F1
#
_entry.id   AF-A0A818ZSZ8-F1
#
_cell.length_a   1.000
_cell.length_b   1.000
_cell.length_c   1.000
_cell.angle_alpha   90.00
_cell.angle_beta   90.00
_cell.angle_gamma   90.00
#
_symmetry.space_group_name_H-M   'P 1'
#
loop_
_entity.id
_entity.type
_entity.pdbx_description
1 polymer ?
#
loop_
_entity_poly.entity_id
_entity_poly.type
_entity_poly.pdbx_seq_one_letter_code
_entity_poly.pdbx_strand_id
1 'polypeptide(L)'
;MKIVNHLHHLHDLTRLDLYDISCYSDQGDFQTIINNIWSLPKLIYCHLNVHVNKERILYPPTKISTSLRNVHISGYTLKWNEIYRLFEYTSAVKYLSVSVKSNDDSGYKSFLYPTLIDLSIYTFHIYDISKLISFLKNLPNLRRLSVNFSSNLINGYQWKEIIRDYLSNLKVFQLKMKDEISLNENVEERANELINSFRNSFWMDEHKWFVRCFIHDQTIHLETLSKLYSYLEKKLPNWW
;
A
#
# COMPACT_ATOMS: atom_id res chain seq x y z
N MET A 1 17.03 9.99 -21.18
CA MET A 1 16.26 8.75 -20.98
C MET A 1 16.12 7.97 -22.30
N LYS A 2 17.18 7.27 -22.76
CA LYS A 2 17.21 6.64 -24.10
C LYS A 2 16.52 5.27 -24.19
N ILE A 3 16.49 4.50 -23.10
CA ILE A 3 15.96 3.13 -23.12
C ILE A 3 14.44 3.07 -23.28
N VAL A 4 13.74 4.09 -22.78
CA VAL A 4 12.29 4.13 -22.78
C VAL A 4 11.69 4.34 -24.17
N ASN A 5 12.41 5.07 -25.02
CA ASN A 5 12.03 5.24 -26.42
C ASN A 5 12.13 3.95 -27.24
N HIS A 6 12.84 2.94 -26.74
CA HIS A 6 13.03 1.65 -27.42
C HIS A 6 12.23 0.50 -26.79
N LEU A 7 11.41 0.76 -25.76
CA LEU A 7 10.61 -0.28 -25.10
C LEU A 7 9.73 -1.03 -26.09
N HIS A 8 9.19 -0.33 -27.09
CA HIS A 8 8.32 -0.92 -28.11
C HIS A 8 8.99 -2.04 -28.93
N HIS A 9 10.32 -2.18 -28.92
CA HIS A 9 11.04 -3.28 -29.55
C HIS A 9 11.28 -4.49 -28.63
N LEU A 10 11.00 -4.37 -27.33
CA LEU A 10 11.29 -5.39 -26.31
C LEU A 10 10.09 -6.31 -26.09
N HIS A 11 9.56 -6.93 -27.15
CA HIS A 11 8.34 -7.75 -27.09
C HIS A 11 8.44 -8.97 -26.15
N ASP A 12 9.65 -9.46 -25.88
CA ASP A 12 9.91 -10.59 -24.99
C ASP A 12 10.19 -10.21 -23.53
N LEU A 13 10.17 -8.92 -23.21
CA LEU A 13 10.45 -8.44 -21.87
C LEU A 13 9.37 -8.90 -20.88
N THR A 14 9.77 -9.69 -19.88
CA THR A 14 8.88 -10.20 -18.83
C THR A 14 8.99 -9.43 -17.52
N ARG A 15 10.09 -8.69 -17.33
CA ARG A 15 10.35 -7.90 -16.14
C ARG A 15 11.00 -6.57 -16.51
N LEU A 16 10.49 -5.49 -15.93
CA LEU A 16 11.02 -4.15 -16.10
C LEU A 16 11.12 -3.49 -14.72
N ASP A 17 12.33 -3.10 -14.35
CA ASP A 17 12.58 -2.29 -13.17
C ASP A 17 13.19 -0.96 -13.64
N LEU A 18 12.51 0.15 -13.37
CA LEU A 18 12.96 1.49 -13.69
C LEU A 18 13.10 2.30 -12.41
N TYR A 19 14.32 2.76 -12.15
CA TYR A 19 14.68 3.54 -10.97
C TYR A 19 15.01 4.98 -11.34
N ASP A 20 14.72 5.88 -10.39
CA ASP A 20 15.04 7.30 -10.47
C ASP A 20 14.61 7.96 -11.79
N ILE A 21 13.39 7.61 -12.25
CA ILE A 21 12.81 8.26 -13.41
C ILE A 21 12.44 9.69 -12.99
N SER A 22 13.25 10.64 -13.43
CA SER A 22 12.98 12.05 -13.23
C SER A 22 12.20 12.60 -14.42
N CYS A 23 10.94 12.93 -14.17
CA CYS A 23 10.05 13.46 -15.20
C CYS A 23 10.09 14.98 -15.18
N TYR A 24 11.16 15.55 -15.73
CA TYR A 24 11.32 17.00 -15.84
C TYR A 24 10.58 17.59 -17.06
N SER A 25 10.33 16.78 -18.11
CA SER A 25 9.74 17.24 -19.37
C SER A 25 8.21 17.25 -19.37
N ASP A 26 7.60 17.87 -20.38
CA ASP A 26 6.16 18.09 -20.52
C ASP A 26 5.33 16.81 -20.32
N GLN A 27 4.10 16.95 -19.82
CA GLN A 27 3.21 15.85 -19.42
C GLN A 27 3.04 14.75 -20.49
N GLY A 28 3.13 15.09 -21.77
CA GLY A 28 2.98 14.15 -22.89
C GLY A 28 4.08 13.09 -22.97
N ASP A 29 5.29 13.41 -22.53
CA ASP A 29 6.42 12.47 -22.58
C ASP A 29 6.16 11.32 -21.61
N PHE A 30 5.83 11.62 -20.36
CA PHE A 30 5.63 10.59 -19.34
C PHE A 30 4.44 9.66 -19.62
N GLN A 31 3.33 10.19 -20.15
CA GLN A 31 2.21 9.35 -20.56
C GLN A 31 2.61 8.35 -21.66
N THR A 32 3.44 8.78 -22.60
CA THR A 32 3.96 7.92 -23.67
C THR A 32 4.79 6.79 -23.10
N ILE A 33 5.61 7.07 -22.08
CA ILE A 33 6.43 6.08 -21.36
C ILE A 33 5.54 5.02 -20.72
N ILE A 34 4.56 5.45 -19.91
CA ILE A 34 3.63 4.54 -19.24
C ILE A 34 2.85 3.69 -20.25
N ASN A 35 2.36 4.29 -21.34
CA ASN A 35 1.65 3.55 -22.38
C ASN A 35 2.52 2.53 -23.10
N ASN A 36 3.79 2.86 -23.36
CA ASN A 36 4.74 1.93 -23.96
C ASN A 36 4.99 0.73 -23.04
N ILE A 37 5.15 0.98 -21.74
CA ILE A 37 5.31 -0.09 -20.73
C ILE A 37 4.07 -0.99 -20.68
N TRP A 38 2.86 -0.40 -20.62
CA TRP A 38 1.61 -1.15 -20.54
C TRP A 38 1.28 -1.91 -21.83
N SER A 39 1.87 -1.52 -22.96
CA SER A 39 1.70 -2.20 -24.26
C SER A 39 2.63 -3.40 -24.45
N LEU A 40 3.57 -3.66 -23.53
CA LEU A 40 4.49 -4.80 -23.64
C LEU A 40 3.73 -6.11 -23.42
N PRO A 41 3.65 -7.00 -24.43
CA PRO A 41 2.70 -8.12 -24.43
C PRO A 41 3.08 -9.25 -23.47
N LYS A 42 4.36 -9.34 -23.07
CA LYS A 42 4.88 -10.38 -22.18
C LYS A 42 5.31 -9.84 -20.82
N LEU A 43 5.10 -8.55 -20.54
CA LEU A 43 5.56 -7.95 -19.29
C LEU A 43 4.70 -8.42 -18.12
N ILE A 44 5.31 -9.12 -17.17
CA ILE A 44 4.65 -9.69 -15.98
C ILE A 44 4.94 -8.85 -14.74
N TYR A 45 6.17 -8.33 -14.63
CA TYR A 45 6.67 -7.57 -13.50
C TYR A 45 7.06 -6.16 -13.92
N CYS A 46 6.54 -5.15 -13.23
CA CYS A 46 6.87 -3.76 -13.45
C CYS A 46 7.14 -3.07 -12.11
N HIS A 47 8.33 -2.52 -11.95
CA HIS A 47 8.68 -1.62 -10.85
C HIS A 47 9.00 -0.25 -11.44
N LEU A 48 8.23 0.76 -11.04
CA LEU A 48 8.46 2.16 -11.38
C LEU A 48 8.77 2.95 -10.12
N ASN A 49 9.98 3.48 -10.02
CA ASN A 49 10.32 4.50 -9.04
C ASN A 49 10.46 5.84 -9.78
N VAL A 50 9.46 6.70 -9.62
CA VAL A 50 9.33 7.94 -10.38
C VAL A 50 9.36 9.13 -9.44
N HIS A 51 10.31 10.03 -9.65
CA HIS A 51 10.38 11.31 -8.93
C HIS A 51 9.66 12.38 -9.74
N VAL A 52 8.52 12.84 -9.21
CA VAL A 52 7.67 13.83 -9.86
C VAL A 52 7.74 15.13 -9.06
N ASN A 53 8.01 16.26 -9.73
CA ASN A 53 7.94 17.57 -9.08
C ASN A 53 6.49 17.87 -8.62
N LYS A 54 6.39 18.52 -7.47
CA LYS A 54 5.32 18.52 -6.43
C LYS A 54 3.84 18.70 -6.85
N GLU A 55 3.51 18.82 -8.13
CA GLU A 55 2.14 19.14 -8.58
C GLU A 55 1.64 18.28 -9.75
N ARG A 56 2.44 17.36 -10.31
CA ARG A 56 1.98 16.61 -11.48
C ARG A 56 1.20 15.36 -11.08
N ILE A 57 0.01 15.28 -11.66
CA ILE A 57 -0.90 14.13 -11.61
C ILE A 57 -0.31 13.04 -12.50
N LEU A 58 -0.15 11.84 -11.97
CA LEU A 58 0.19 10.71 -12.80
C LEU A 58 -1.09 10.19 -13.44
N TYR A 59 -1.23 10.46 -14.73
CA TYR A 59 -2.34 9.92 -15.47
C TYR A 59 -2.17 8.40 -15.59
N PRO A 60 -3.21 7.63 -15.26
CA PRO A 60 -3.15 6.20 -15.43
C PRO A 60 -2.95 5.86 -16.92
N PRO A 61 -2.39 4.69 -17.22
CA PRO A 61 -2.21 4.23 -18.59
C PRO A 61 -3.50 4.34 -19.40
N THR A 62 -3.39 4.63 -20.70
CA THR A 62 -4.51 4.56 -21.65
C THR A 62 -4.50 3.28 -22.48
N LYS A 63 -3.49 2.43 -22.27
CA LYS A 63 -3.35 1.11 -22.89
C LYS A 63 -3.59 0.04 -21.84
N ILE A 64 -4.41 -0.96 -22.20
CA ILE A 64 -4.70 -2.08 -21.31
C ILE A 64 -3.55 -3.08 -21.40
N SER A 65 -2.96 -3.41 -20.26
CA SER A 65 -2.05 -4.55 -20.14
C SER A 65 -2.85 -5.80 -19.75
N THR A 66 -2.65 -6.86 -20.52
CA THR A 66 -3.21 -8.19 -20.25
C THR A 66 -2.20 -9.15 -19.62
N SER A 67 -0.92 -8.77 -19.57
CA SER A 67 0.18 -9.60 -19.07
C SER A 67 0.66 -9.22 -17.68
N LEU A 68 0.52 -7.95 -17.29
CA LEU A 68 1.04 -7.43 -16.03
C LEU A 68 0.32 -8.07 -14.83
N ARG A 69 1.12 -8.68 -13.95
CA ARG A 69 0.65 -9.35 -12.73
C ARG A 69 1.20 -8.72 -11.47
N ASN A 70 2.38 -8.10 -11.55
CA ASN A 70 3.07 -7.48 -10.42
C ASN A 70 3.40 -6.04 -10.78
N VAL A 71 2.80 -5.11 -10.05
CA VAL A 71 2.98 -3.67 -10.26
C VAL A 71 3.46 -3.05 -8.96
N HIS A 72 4.68 -2.53 -8.97
CA HIS A 72 5.24 -1.76 -7.87
C HIS A 72 5.49 -0.33 -8.35
N ILE A 73 4.96 0.62 -7.60
CA ILE A 73 5.01 2.03 -7.94
C ILE A 73 5.46 2.80 -6.69
N SER A 74 6.58 3.47 -6.80
CA SER A 74 7.23 4.24 -5.74
C SER A 74 7.76 5.58 -6.26
N GLY A 75 8.25 6.44 -5.35
CA GLY A 75 8.74 7.79 -5.68
C GLY A 75 7.64 8.84 -5.86
N TYR A 76 6.38 8.44 -6.01
CA TYR A 76 5.23 9.34 -6.08
C TYR A 76 3.98 8.73 -5.41
N THR A 77 2.98 9.57 -5.13
CA THR A 77 1.71 9.17 -4.50
C THR A 77 0.56 9.23 -5.51
N LEU A 78 -0.22 8.14 -5.58
CA LEU A 78 -1.43 8.03 -6.37
C LEU A 78 -2.65 8.51 -5.58
N LYS A 79 -3.62 9.10 -6.26
CA LYS A 79 -4.97 9.29 -5.71
C LYS A 79 -5.77 7.99 -5.83
N TRP A 80 -6.83 7.84 -5.02
CA TRP A 80 -7.69 6.65 -5.06
C TRP A 80 -8.28 6.39 -6.45
N ASN A 81 -8.79 7.42 -7.13
CA ASN A 81 -9.31 7.31 -8.50
C ASN A 81 -8.27 6.83 -9.52
N GLU A 82 -7.00 7.19 -9.35
CA GLU A 82 -5.91 6.73 -10.21
C GLU A 82 -5.61 5.24 -9.99
N ILE A 83 -5.75 4.74 -8.76
CA ILE A 83 -5.63 3.31 -8.45
C ILE A 83 -6.78 2.52 -9.10
N TYR A 84 -8.01 3.02 -9.02
CA TYR A 84 -9.15 2.37 -9.69
C TYR A 84 -8.94 2.29 -11.20
N ARG A 85 -8.50 3.40 -11.82
CA ARG A 85 -8.13 3.41 -13.24
C ARG A 85 -6.97 2.46 -13.54
N LEU A 86 -5.95 2.39 -12.68
CA LEU A 86 -4.85 1.44 -12.85
C LEU A 86 -5.37 -0.01 -12.96
N PHE A 87 -6.38 -0.38 -12.18
CA PHE A 87 -7.02 -1.70 -12.30
C PHE A 87 -7.78 -1.88 -13.61
N GLU A 88 -8.52 -0.86 -14.10
CA GLU A 88 -9.21 -0.91 -15.39
C GLU A 88 -8.23 -1.22 -16.54
N TYR A 89 -7.02 -0.67 -16.47
CA TYR A 89 -5.97 -0.86 -17.49
C TYR A 89 -4.99 -2.00 -17.17
N THR A 90 -5.16 -2.73 -16.06
CA THR A 90 -4.26 -3.81 -15.64
C THR A 90 -5.05 -5.01 -15.15
N SER A 91 -5.92 -5.53 -16.02
CA SER A 91 -6.91 -6.58 -15.70
C SER A 91 -6.35 -7.86 -15.07
N ALA A 92 -5.08 -8.20 -15.33
CA ALA A 92 -4.43 -9.42 -14.83
C ALA A 92 -3.63 -9.22 -13.53
N VAL A 93 -3.69 -8.04 -12.90
CA VAL A 93 -2.88 -7.72 -11.73
C VAL A 93 -3.24 -8.62 -10.54
N LYS A 94 -2.21 -9.15 -9.90
CA LYS A 94 -2.28 -10.03 -8.73
C LYS A 94 -1.60 -9.41 -7.51
N TYR A 95 -0.55 -8.63 -7.74
CA TYR A 95 0.27 -8.00 -6.71
C TYR A 95 0.39 -6.51 -7.04
N LEU A 96 -0.06 -5.66 -6.11
CA LEU A 96 0.01 -4.22 -6.24
C LEU A 96 0.73 -3.61 -5.04
N SER A 97 1.70 -2.75 -5.30
CA SER A 97 2.38 -1.95 -4.28
C SER A 97 2.42 -0.50 -4.71
N VAL A 98 1.79 0.40 -3.95
CA VAL A 98 1.60 1.81 -4.32
C VAL A 98 1.71 2.72 -3.11
N SER A 99 2.16 3.95 -3.33
CA SER A 99 1.95 5.02 -2.35
C SER A 99 0.67 5.79 -2.67
N VAL A 100 -0.12 6.20 -1.67
CA VAL A 100 -1.46 6.79 -1.87
C VAL A 100 -1.59 8.13 -1.14
N LYS A 101 -2.24 9.10 -1.78
CA LYS A 101 -2.59 10.42 -1.23
C LYS A 101 -4.10 10.47 -0.91
N SER A 102 -4.43 10.91 0.30
CA SER A 102 -5.78 10.79 0.87
C SER A 102 -6.81 11.86 0.44
N ASN A 103 -6.43 12.89 -0.32
CA ASN A 103 -7.19 14.17 -0.36
C ASN A 103 -8.14 14.37 -1.54
N ASP A 104 -8.66 13.33 -2.20
CA ASP A 104 -9.53 13.59 -3.36
C ASP A 104 -10.86 12.82 -3.37
N ASP A 105 -11.91 13.54 -3.75
CA ASP A 105 -13.31 13.25 -3.44
C ASP A 105 -14.17 13.02 -4.69
N SER A 106 -13.57 12.49 -5.76
CA SER A 106 -14.33 12.19 -6.98
C SER A 106 -15.10 10.88 -6.86
N GLY A 107 -16.41 10.94 -7.15
CA GLY A 107 -17.34 9.81 -7.12
C GLY A 107 -17.00 8.71 -8.11
N TYR A 108 -16.18 7.76 -7.67
CA TYR A 108 -15.83 6.57 -8.45
C TYR A 108 -16.88 5.46 -8.27
N LYS A 109 -17.06 4.66 -9.32
CA LYS A 109 -17.88 3.45 -9.26
C LYS A 109 -17.10 2.35 -8.55
N SER A 110 -17.75 1.65 -7.61
CA SER A 110 -17.14 0.48 -6.99
C SER A 110 -17.13 -0.68 -7.99
N PHE A 111 -15.96 -1.27 -8.19
CA PHE A 111 -15.79 -2.48 -8.98
C PHE A 111 -15.05 -3.50 -8.14
N LEU A 112 -15.44 -4.77 -8.26
CA LEU A 112 -14.71 -5.85 -7.60
C LEU A 112 -13.44 -6.16 -8.40
N TYR A 113 -12.33 -6.38 -7.69
CA TYR A 113 -11.05 -6.77 -8.27
C TYR A 113 -10.65 -8.18 -7.78
N PRO A 114 -11.27 -9.23 -8.34
CA PRO A 114 -11.09 -10.59 -7.85
C PRO A 114 -9.71 -11.19 -8.13
N THR A 115 -8.90 -10.57 -9.00
CA THR A 115 -7.56 -11.08 -9.33
C THR A 115 -6.50 -10.69 -8.32
N LEU A 116 -6.72 -9.60 -7.56
CA LEU A 116 -5.75 -9.08 -6.61
C LEU A 116 -5.68 -9.98 -5.37
N ILE A 117 -4.48 -10.45 -5.06
CA ILE A 117 -4.21 -11.36 -3.94
C ILE A 117 -3.22 -10.77 -2.93
N ASP A 118 -2.43 -9.77 -3.33
CA ASP A 118 -1.44 -9.11 -2.50
C ASP A 118 -1.48 -7.60 -2.76
N LEU A 119 -1.56 -6.84 -1.67
CA LEU A 119 -1.66 -5.39 -1.69
C LEU A 119 -0.71 -4.79 -0.65
N SER A 120 0.14 -3.85 -1.09
CA SER A 120 0.95 -3.01 -0.23
C SER A 120 0.59 -1.54 -0.45
N ILE A 121 0.14 -0.86 0.60
CA ILE A 121 -0.22 0.56 0.57
C ILE A 121 0.72 1.33 1.51
N TYR A 122 1.33 2.37 0.96
CA TYR A 122 2.13 3.34 1.70
C TYR A 122 1.42 4.69 1.69
N THR A 123 1.25 5.33 2.83
CA THR A 123 0.69 6.69 2.86
C THR A 123 1.30 7.50 3.99
N PHE A 124 1.65 8.74 3.65
CA PHE A 124 2.22 9.69 4.59
C PHE A 124 1.13 10.35 5.44
N HIS A 125 -0.04 10.58 4.86
CA HIS A 125 -1.18 11.18 5.56
C HIS A 125 -2.48 10.53 5.10
N ILE A 126 -3.19 9.91 6.04
CA ILE A 126 -4.59 9.49 5.85
C ILE A 126 -5.44 10.48 6.61
N TYR A 127 -6.23 11.30 5.92
CA TYR A 127 -7.21 12.16 6.60
C TYR A 127 -8.55 11.47 6.75
N ASP A 128 -8.85 10.51 5.87
CA ASP A 128 -10.11 9.77 5.86
C ASP A 128 -9.87 8.28 5.61
N ILE A 129 -10.05 7.49 6.67
CA ILE A 129 -9.98 6.03 6.64
C ILE A 129 -11.10 5.41 5.80
N SER A 130 -12.24 6.09 5.63
CA SER A 130 -13.42 5.54 4.96
C SER A 130 -13.13 5.18 3.50
N LYS A 131 -12.23 5.92 2.83
CA LYS A 131 -11.80 5.65 1.46
C LYS A 131 -10.97 4.37 1.38
N LEU A 132 -10.05 4.17 2.32
CA LEU A 132 -9.30 2.91 2.43
C LEU A 132 -10.26 1.74 2.68
N ILE A 133 -11.21 1.89 3.61
CA ILE A 133 -12.18 0.83 3.90
C ILE A 133 -12.98 0.51 2.63
N SER A 134 -13.54 1.53 1.96
CA SER A 134 -14.30 1.40 0.72
C SER A 134 -13.50 0.71 -0.38
N PHE A 135 -12.20 1.01 -0.48
CA PHE A 135 -11.28 0.34 -1.39
C PHE A 135 -11.11 -1.14 -1.03
N LEU A 136 -10.87 -1.45 0.24
CA LEU A 136 -10.67 -2.83 0.71
C LEU A 136 -11.92 -3.71 0.52
N LYS A 137 -13.14 -3.14 0.58
CA LYS A 137 -14.40 -3.87 0.28
C LYS A 137 -14.42 -4.48 -1.12
N ASN A 138 -13.66 -3.91 -2.05
CA ASN A 138 -13.62 -4.33 -3.44
C ASN A 138 -12.59 -5.44 -3.73
N LEU A 139 -11.93 -5.99 -2.71
CA LEU A 139 -10.81 -6.93 -2.85
C LEU A 139 -11.13 -8.30 -2.22
N PRO A 140 -12.15 -9.03 -2.73
CA PRO A 140 -12.69 -10.22 -2.04
C PRO A 140 -11.69 -11.38 -1.93
N ASN A 141 -10.68 -11.44 -2.79
CA ASN A 141 -9.68 -12.51 -2.84
C ASN A 141 -8.34 -12.11 -2.23
N LEU A 142 -8.26 -10.97 -1.55
CA LEU A 142 -7.02 -10.49 -0.96
C LEU A 142 -6.53 -11.47 0.13
N ARG A 143 -5.30 -11.96 -0.04
CA ARG A 143 -4.66 -12.90 0.89
C ARG A 143 -3.56 -12.25 1.71
N ARG A 144 -2.98 -11.16 1.21
CA ARG A 144 -1.93 -10.40 1.88
C ARG A 144 -2.21 -8.91 1.80
N LEU A 145 -2.13 -8.25 2.95
CA LEU A 145 -2.28 -6.81 3.09
C LEU A 145 -1.10 -6.29 3.90
N SER A 146 -0.35 -5.36 3.31
CA SER A 146 0.68 -4.58 3.99
C SER A 146 0.27 -3.11 3.98
N VAL A 147 0.23 -2.50 5.16
CA VAL A 147 -0.11 -1.08 5.33
C VAL A 147 1.00 -0.35 6.06
N ASN A 148 1.44 0.77 5.48
CA ASN A 148 2.45 1.63 6.07
C ASN A 148 1.96 3.08 6.14
N PHE A 149 1.55 3.52 7.33
CA PHE A 149 0.88 4.81 7.55
C PHE A 149 1.70 5.71 8.47
N SER A 150 1.74 7.01 8.17
CA SER A 150 2.45 8.01 9.00
C SER A 150 1.54 9.05 9.68
N SER A 151 0.25 8.73 9.82
CA SER A 151 -0.69 9.48 10.67
C SER A 151 -1.97 8.66 10.91
N ASN A 152 -2.78 9.04 11.90
CA ASN A 152 -4.12 8.50 12.17
C ASN A 152 -4.14 6.99 12.39
N LEU A 153 -3.63 6.56 13.55
CA LEU A 153 -3.57 5.15 13.91
C LEU A 153 -4.96 4.50 13.96
N ILE A 154 -5.11 3.43 13.19
CA ILE A 154 -6.27 2.55 13.22
C ILE A 154 -6.04 1.52 14.33
N ASN A 155 -6.96 1.44 15.28
CA ASN A 155 -6.81 0.50 16.41
C ASN A 155 -7.17 -0.94 16.01
N GLY A 156 -6.88 -1.88 16.89
CA GLY A 156 -7.09 -3.31 16.67
C GLY A 156 -8.56 -3.73 16.60
N TYR A 157 -9.50 -2.95 17.15
CA TYR A 157 -10.94 -3.21 16.98
C TYR A 157 -11.40 -2.83 15.56
N GLN A 158 -11.00 -1.65 15.09
CA GLN A 158 -11.31 -1.18 13.74
C GLN A 158 -10.70 -2.10 12.68
N TRP A 159 -9.43 -2.48 12.83
CA TRP A 159 -8.81 -3.45 11.91
C TRP A 159 -9.51 -4.80 11.93
N LYS A 160 -9.94 -5.28 13.10
CA LYS A 160 -10.70 -6.53 13.22
C LYS A 160 -12.01 -6.46 12.45
N GLU A 161 -12.76 -5.37 12.57
CA GLU A 161 -14.01 -5.16 11.80
C GLU A 161 -13.73 -5.16 10.30
N ILE A 162 -12.75 -4.38 9.84
CA ILE A 162 -12.37 -4.32 8.42
C ILE A 162 -12.02 -5.72 7.88
N ILE A 163 -11.23 -6.49 8.63
CA ILE A 163 -10.76 -7.79 8.18
C ILE A 163 -11.91 -8.80 8.16
N ARG A 164 -12.73 -8.85 9.20
CA ARG A 164 -13.87 -9.78 9.27
C ARG A 164 -14.92 -9.50 8.22
N ASP A 165 -15.25 -8.23 8.00
CA ASP A 165 -16.36 -7.85 7.13
C ASP A 165 -15.99 -7.88 5.65
N TYR A 166 -14.73 -7.57 5.32
CA TYR A 166 -14.34 -7.32 3.93
C TYR A 166 -13.19 -8.19 3.42
N LEU A 167 -12.34 -8.73 4.30
CA LEU A 167 -11.11 -9.44 3.91
C LEU A 167 -11.07 -10.86 4.46
N SER A 168 -12.16 -11.61 4.29
CA SER A 168 -12.32 -12.97 4.83
C SER A 168 -11.26 -13.99 4.35
N ASN A 169 -10.61 -13.72 3.22
CA ASN A 169 -9.54 -14.55 2.67
C ASN A 169 -8.12 -14.15 3.12
N LEU A 170 -7.99 -13.14 4.00
CA LEU A 170 -6.71 -12.60 4.42
C LEU A 170 -5.93 -13.61 5.27
N LYS A 171 -4.70 -13.92 4.86
CA LYS A 171 -3.80 -14.87 5.53
C LYS A 171 -2.60 -14.19 6.17
N VAL A 172 -2.17 -13.08 5.59
CA VAL A 172 -1.04 -12.29 6.07
C VAL A 172 -1.49 -10.85 6.19
N PHE A 173 -1.40 -10.33 7.40
CA PHE A 173 -1.59 -8.93 7.68
C PHE A 173 -0.27 -8.36 8.20
N GLN A 174 0.21 -7.30 7.56
CA GLN A 174 1.39 -6.56 7.95
C GLN A 174 1.02 -5.10 8.16
N LEU A 175 1.34 -4.58 9.33
CA LEU A 175 1.07 -3.21 9.68
C LEU A 175 2.37 -2.55 10.12
N LYS A 176 2.58 -1.32 9.68
CA LYS A 176 3.62 -0.41 10.16
C LYS A 176 3.03 0.98 10.19
N MET A 177 2.53 1.41 11.34
CA MET A 177 1.89 2.71 11.48
C MET A 177 2.67 3.54 12.49
N LYS A 178 2.70 4.85 12.27
CA LYS A 178 3.21 5.80 13.23
C LYS A 178 2.35 7.05 13.25
N ASP A 179 2.31 7.71 14.39
CA ASP A 179 1.55 8.94 14.57
C ASP A 179 2.21 9.81 15.63
N GLU A 180 2.36 11.08 15.30
CA GLU A 180 2.95 12.09 16.18
C GLU A 180 1.85 12.62 17.09
N ILE A 181 2.04 12.48 18.40
CA ILE A 181 1.05 12.85 19.39
C ILE A 181 1.26 14.32 19.80
N SER A 182 0.16 15.06 19.90
CA SER A 182 0.20 16.45 20.33
C SER A 182 0.78 16.56 21.74
N LEU A 183 1.55 17.62 22.01
CA LEU A 183 2.19 17.86 23.33
C LEU A 183 1.22 17.86 24.53
N ASN A 184 -0.06 18.09 24.27
CA ASN A 184 -1.10 18.17 25.29
C ASN A 184 -1.79 16.81 25.55
N GLU A 185 -1.47 15.79 24.77
CA GLU A 185 -2.04 14.44 24.91
C GLU A 185 -1.08 13.52 25.66
N ASN A 186 -1.64 12.60 26.43
CA ASN A 186 -0.86 11.59 27.13
C ASN A 186 -0.46 10.46 26.17
N VAL A 187 0.75 10.55 25.62
CA VAL A 187 1.30 9.57 24.67
C VAL A 187 1.32 8.13 25.23
N GLU A 188 1.57 7.96 26.53
CA GLU A 188 1.61 6.63 27.17
C GLU A 188 0.22 6.01 27.28
N GLU A 189 -0.76 6.81 27.73
CA GLU A 189 -2.15 6.38 27.78
C GLU A 189 -2.66 6.00 26.40
N ARG A 190 -2.39 6.83 25.38
CA ARG A 190 -2.77 6.56 24.00
C ARG A 190 -2.12 5.28 23.45
N ALA A 191 -0.83 5.07 23.73
CA ALA A 191 -0.12 3.85 23.33
C ALA A 191 -0.70 2.60 24.03
N ASN A 192 -1.05 2.72 25.31
CA ASN A 192 -1.67 1.64 26.09
C ASN A 192 -3.06 1.27 25.55
N GLU A 193 -3.91 2.25 25.25
CA GLU A 193 -5.19 2.02 24.58
C GLU A 193 -5.03 1.28 23.26
N LEU A 194 -4.09 1.76 22.43
CA LEU A 194 -3.80 1.16 21.13
C LEU A 194 -3.36 -0.28 21.26
N ILE A 195 -2.34 -0.60 22.07
CA ILE A 195 -1.88 -1.99 22.19
C ILE A 195 -2.95 -2.89 22.81
N ASN A 196 -3.73 -2.39 23.78
CA ASN A 196 -4.80 -3.17 24.41
C ASN A 196 -5.89 -3.56 23.39
N SER A 197 -6.16 -2.74 22.38
CA SER A 197 -7.10 -3.10 21.31
C SER A 197 -6.66 -4.30 20.45
N PHE A 198 -5.37 -4.65 20.46
CA PHE A 198 -4.83 -5.86 19.81
C PHE A 198 -4.73 -7.07 20.75
N ARG A 199 -4.98 -6.91 22.06
CA ARG A 199 -4.91 -7.99 23.05
C ARG A 199 -6.23 -8.73 23.19
N ASN A 200 -6.67 -9.36 22.12
CA ASN A 200 -7.85 -10.23 22.14
C ASN A 200 -7.66 -11.46 21.24
N SER A 201 -8.58 -12.43 21.36
CA SER A 201 -8.47 -13.75 20.72
C SER A 201 -8.42 -13.71 19.19
N PHE A 202 -9.00 -12.68 18.56
CA PHE A 202 -8.88 -12.49 17.11
C PHE A 202 -7.41 -12.36 16.67
N TRP A 203 -6.65 -11.53 17.38
CA TRP A 203 -5.25 -11.27 17.05
C TRP A 203 -4.32 -12.39 17.53
N MET A 204 -4.52 -12.85 18.77
CA MET A 204 -3.58 -13.76 19.45
C MET A 204 -3.80 -15.24 19.10
N ASP A 205 -5.06 -15.67 18.98
CA ASP A 205 -5.40 -17.09 18.86
C ASP A 205 -5.81 -17.45 17.43
N GLU A 206 -6.74 -16.70 16.86
CA GLU A 206 -7.34 -16.94 15.53
C GLU A 206 -6.31 -16.71 14.42
N HIS A 207 -5.69 -15.53 14.39
CA HIS A 207 -4.77 -15.16 13.30
C HIS A 207 -3.28 -15.25 13.65
N LYS A 208 -2.92 -15.16 14.95
CA LYS A 208 -1.53 -15.11 15.43
C LYS A 208 -0.72 -14.00 14.76
N TRP A 209 -1.36 -12.85 14.54
CA TRP A 209 -0.73 -11.63 14.05
C TRP A 209 -0.35 -10.77 15.25
N PHE A 210 0.85 -11.00 15.78
CA PHE A 210 1.34 -10.28 16.95
C PHE A 210 1.74 -8.85 16.57
N VAL A 211 1.37 -7.91 17.43
CA VAL A 211 1.62 -6.47 17.24
C VAL A 211 2.47 -5.95 18.39
N ARG A 212 3.47 -5.14 18.08
CA ARG A 212 4.22 -4.35 19.05
C ARG A 212 3.81 -2.89 18.97
N CYS A 213 3.81 -2.24 20.12
CA CYS A 213 3.62 -0.80 20.27
C CYS A 213 4.80 -0.24 21.09
N PHE A 214 5.40 0.85 20.64
CA PHE A 214 6.44 1.56 21.39
C PHE A 214 6.40 3.05 21.07
N ILE A 215 7.01 3.84 21.94
CA ILE A 215 7.07 5.30 21.82
C ILE A 215 8.51 5.71 21.53
N HIS A 216 8.69 6.66 20.64
CA HIS A 216 9.97 7.32 20.37
C HIS A 216 9.70 8.78 20.01
N ASP A 217 10.29 9.72 20.76
CA ASP A 217 10.19 11.17 20.51
C ASP A 217 8.74 11.65 20.25
N GLN A 218 7.82 11.41 21.20
CA GLN A 218 6.38 11.74 21.09
C GLN A 218 5.62 11.03 19.95
N THR A 219 6.28 10.12 19.23
CA THR A 219 5.67 9.33 18.16
C THR A 219 5.32 7.94 18.68
N ILE A 220 4.07 7.52 18.51
CA ILE A 220 3.66 6.13 18.73
C ILE A 220 3.97 5.34 17.47
N HIS A 221 4.65 4.22 17.63
CA HIS A 221 4.92 3.26 16.57
C HIS A 221 4.16 1.96 16.84
N LEU A 222 3.43 1.48 15.84
CA LEU A 222 2.70 0.24 15.88
C LEU A 222 3.13 -0.65 14.72
N GLU A 223 3.54 -1.89 14.99
CA GLU A 223 4.01 -2.80 13.94
C GLU A 223 3.64 -4.26 14.18
N THR A 224 3.30 -4.99 13.11
CA THR A 224 3.23 -6.46 13.18
C THR A 224 4.63 -7.05 13.31
N LEU A 225 4.79 -8.01 14.21
CA LEU A 225 5.99 -8.82 14.29
C LEU A 225 6.01 -9.80 13.12
N SER A 226 6.97 -9.66 12.22
CA SER A 226 7.14 -10.65 11.15
C SER A 226 7.57 -11.99 11.77
N LYS A 227 7.04 -13.11 11.26
CA LYS A 227 7.54 -14.44 11.63
C LYS A 227 9.03 -14.64 11.28
N LEU A 228 9.61 -13.75 10.47
CA LEU A 228 11.03 -13.72 10.11
C LEU A 228 11.92 -13.13 11.21
N TYR A 229 11.35 -12.45 12.21
CA TYR A 229 12.03 -12.32 13.49
C TYR A 229 11.87 -13.64 14.24
N SER A 230 12.67 -14.62 13.82
CA SER A 230 13.17 -15.64 14.74
C SER A 230 13.56 -14.93 16.03
N TYR A 231 12.78 -15.16 17.10
CA TYR A 231 13.26 -15.29 18.47
C TYR A 231 14.64 -14.66 18.71
N LEU A 232 14.73 -13.33 18.61
CA LEU A 232 15.69 -12.61 19.41
C LEU A 232 14.93 -12.41 20.70
N GLU A 233 15.15 -13.32 21.65
CA GLU A 233 14.96 -13.02 23.07
C GLU A 233 15.73 -11.73 23.38
N LYS A 234 15.12 -10.58 23.10
CA LYS A 234 15.36 -9.42 23.92
C LYS A 234 14.71 -9.79 25.23
N LYS A 235 15.54 -10.28 26.16
CA LYS A 235 15.23 -10.30 27.58
C LYS A 235 14.46 -9.01 27.88
N LEU A 236 13.19 -9.17 28.25
CA LEU A 236 12.48 -8.10 28.93
C LEU A 236 13.40 -7.67 30.08
N PRO A 237 13.65 -6.36 30.29
CA PRO A 237 14.20 -5.91 31.55
C PRO A 237 13.34 -6.52 32.65
N ASN A 238 13.95 -7.23 33.60
CA ASN A 238 13.26 -7.73 34.78
C ASN A 238 12.70 -6.52 35.54
N TRP A 239 11.46 -6.17 35.25
CA TRP A 239 10.59 -5.49 36.18
C TRP A 239 9.56 -6.53 36.59
N TRP A 240 9.53 -6.76 37.91
CA TRP A 240 8.95 -7.86 38.68
C TRP A 240 9.80 -9.15 38.68
#